data_AF-A0A843FY94-F1
#
_entry.id   AF-A0A843FY94-F1
#
_cell.length_a   1.000
_cell.length_b   1.000
_cell.length_c   1.000
_cell.angle_alpha   90.00
_cell.angle_beta   90.00
_cell.angle_gamma   90.00
#
_symmetry.space_group_name_H-M   'P 1'
#
loop_
_entity.id
_entity.type
_entity.pdbx_description
1 polymer ?
#
loop_
_entity_poly.entity_id
_entity_poly.type
_entity_poly.pdbx_seq_one_letter_code
_entity_poly.pdbx_strand_id
1 'polypeptide(L)'
;MSVDSIRCPACGAPARIAPGRVSGVCEYCGTQIKQMLSDAEYNHMAKNSEFTEAVSAAIQCIRNRDYKTAIEYADKAAQLVHDDPAPLHLKYISMLPTDYRKAVSFHNIALSLEGKKEETISESDYKELLVVFAYNYFSDREADLKRMFATMRRVGSEDINNVRRYEYNKRMSDYFTDSELKTAFDSAASEEFDAFEQKVGRITQMDNANWTAIKELRDKGLFRIGAVVMAEPSLSGRASQCIKKYQNVLDYKWESTFRNGSVDGSKDQVKGYRYECDAISNWLRTVR
;
A
#
# COMPACT_ATOMS: atom_id res chain seq x y z
N MET A 1 -25.82 -30.72 -4.00
CA MET A 1 -25.98 -30.79 -5.46
C MET A 1 -25.42 -32.13 -5.92
N SER A 2 -26.24 -32.96 -6.56
CA SER A 2 -25.85 -34.26 -7.09
C SER A 2 -24.83 -34.06 -8.22
N VAL A 3 -23.68 -34.72 -8.14
CA VAL A 3 -22.73 -34.77 -9.25
C VAL A 3 -23.40 -35.60 -10.35
N ASP A 4 -23.96 -34.94 -11.36
CA ASP A 4 -24.49 -35.60 -12.54
C ASP A 4 -23.36 -36.44 -13.15
N SER A 5 -23.48 -37.75 -13.02
CA SER A 5 -22.49 -38.70 -13.52
C SER A 5 -22.48 -38.66 -15.05
N ILE A 6 -21.49 -38.00 -15.62
CA ILE A 6 -21.24 -38.00 -17.07
C ILE A 6 -21.09 -39.45 -17.53
N ARG A 7 -21.77 -39.86 -18.61
CA ARG A 7 -21.59 -41.19 -19.22
C ARG A 7 -20.78 -41.07 -20.50
N CYS A 8 -19.93 -42.06 -20.76
CA CYS A 8 -19.18 -42.14 -22.01
C CYS A 8 -20.15 -42.31 -23.18
N PRO A 9 -20.08 -41.48 -24.23
CA PRO A 9 -21.00 -41.56 -25.37
C PRO A 9 -20.79 -42.82 -26.23
N ALA A 10 -19.60 -43.43 -26.19
CA ALA A 10 -19.30 -44.63 -26.98
C ALA A 10 -19.71 -45.94 -26.27
N CYS A 11 -19.55 -46.04 -24.96
CA CYS A 11 -19.76 -47.30 -24.23
C CYS A 11 -20.78 -47.22 -23.08
N GLY A 12 -21.33 -46.04 -22.78
CA GLY A 12 -22.32 -45.83 -21.72
C GLY A 12 -21.80 -45.93 -20.28
N ALA A 13 -20.51 -46.24 -20.08
CA ALA A 13 -19.90 -46.34 -18.77
C ALA A 13 -19.86 -44.98 -18.04
N PRO A 14 -20.01 -44.94 -16.70
CA PRO A 14 -19.85 -43.72 -15.94
C PRO A 14 -18.41 -43.20 -16.07
N ALA A 15 -18.29 -41.91 -16.32
CA ALA A 15 -17.04 -41.21 -16.53
C ALA A 15 -16.81 -40.18 -15.43
N ARG A 16 -15.59 -40.12 -14.92
CA ARG A 16 -15.14 -39.08 -13.99
C ARG A 16 -14.19 -38.16 -14.74
N ILE A 17 -14.58 -36.90 -14.93
CA ILE A 17 -13.66 -35.86 -15.41
C ILE A 17 -13.11 -35.17 -14.16
N ALA A 18 -11.79 -35.04 -14.08
CA ALA A 18 -11.15 -34.35 -12.95
C ALA A 18 -11.67 -32.89 -12.86
N PRO A 19 -11.90 -32.34 -11.65
CA PRO A 19 -12.35 -30.97 -11.49
C PRO A 19 -11.48 -29.99 -12.28
N GLY A 20 -12.10 -29.12 -13.08
CA GLY A 20 -11.39 -28.10 -13.89
C GLY A 20 -10.89 -28.55 -15.28
N ARG A 21 -11.11 -29.81 -15.69
CA ARG A 21 -10.80 -30.26 -17.06
C ARG A 21 -12.06 -30.32 -17.92
N VAL A 22 -12.00 -29.77 -19.14
CA VAL A 22 -13.10 -29.80 -20.13
C VAL A 22 -13.12 -31.08 -20.97
N SER A 23 -12.10 -31.93 -20.84
CA SER A 23 -12.02 -33.22 -21.52
C SER A 23 -11.26 -34.26 -20.70
N GLY A 24 -11.70 -35.52 -20.81
CA GLY A 24 -11.03 -36.69 -20.26
C GLY A 24 -11.01 -37.85 -21.27
N VAL A 25 -10.46 -38.97 -20.86
CA VAL A 25 -10.49 -40.22 -21.63
C VAL A 25 -11.29 -41.24 -20.84
N CYS A 26 -12.19 -41.96 -21.49
CA CYS A 26 -12.93 -43.05 -20.85
C CYS A 26 -11.96 -44.16 -20.43
N GLU A 27 -11.88 -44.44 -19.14
CA GLU A 27 -11.01 -45.51 -18.61
C GLU A 27 -11.36 -46.90 -19.15
N TYR A 28 -12.59 -47.11 -19.61
CA TYR A 28 -13.07 -48.40 -20.09
C TYR A 28 -12.86 -48.65 -21.58
N CYS A 29 -13.05 -47.63 -22.43
CA CYS A 29 -13.01 -47.81 -23.89
C CYS A 29 -12.02 -46.87 -24.60
N GLY A 30 -11.28 -46.05 -23.86
CA GLY A 30 -10.30 -45.11 -24.43
C GLY A 30 -10.91 -43.96 -25.24
N THR A 31 -12.24 -43.85 -25.34
CA THR A 31 -12.88 -42.77 -26.09
C THR A 31 -12.72 -41.44 -25.37
N GLN A 32 -12.38 -40.39 -26.11
CA GLN A 32 -12.26 -39.04 -25.56
C GLN A 32 -13.64 -38.50 -25.18
N ILE A 33 -13.81 -38.16 -23.91
CA ILE A 33 -15.03 -37.59 -23.36
C ILE A 33 -14.80 -36.09 -23.25
N LYS A 34 -15.50 -35.30 -24.06
CA LYS A 34 -15.56 -33.85 -23.90
C LYS A 34 -16.83 -33.52 -23.13
N GLN A 35 -16.69 -32.73 -22.06
CA GLN A 35 -17.86 -32.15 -21.43
C GLN A 35 -18.42 -31.13 -22.41
N MET A 36 -19.58 -31.41 -23.01
CA MET A 36 -20.29 -30.43 -23.81
C MET A 36 -20.89 -29.42 -22.86
N LEU A 37 -20.10 -28.42 -22.47
CA LEU A 37 -20.63 -27.21 -21.89
C LEU A 37 -21.56 -26.60 -22.94
N SER A 38 -22.74 -26.18 -22.52
CA SER A 38 -23.56 -25.33 -23.37
C SER A 38 -22.80 -24.05 -23.71
N ASP A 39 -23.08 -23.43 -24.86
CA ASP A 39 -22.48 -22.14 -25.23
C ASP A 39 -22.71 -21.08 -24.13
N ALA A 40 -23.81 -21.19 -23.39
CA ALA A 40 -24.11 -20.35 -22.23
C ALA A 40 -23.13 -20.56 -21.07
N GLU A 41 -22.81 -21.80 -20.71
CA GLU A 41 -21.86 -22.12 -19.65
C GLU A 41 -20.42 -21.76 -20.05
N TYR A 42 -20.04 -21.98 -21.31
CA TYR A 42 -18.73 -21.57 -21.82
C TYR A 42 -18.57 -20.04 -21.78
N ASN A 43 -19.56 -19.30 -22.27
CA ASN A 43 -19.54 -17.83 -22.22
C ASN A 43 -19.53 -17.28 -20.78
N HIS A 44 -20.21 -17.96 -19.85
CA HIS A 44 -20.19 -17.60 -18.44
C HIS A 44 -18.80 -17.82 -17.82
N MET A 45 -18.16 -18.96 -18.09
CA MET A 45 -16.79 -19.23 -17.61
C MET A 45 -15.76 -18.26 -18.19
N ALA A 46 -15.87 -17.93 -19.49
CA ALA A 46 -14.98 -16.99 -20.15
C ALA A 46 -15.11 -15.57 -19.55
N LYS A 47 -16.34 -15.08 -19.36
CA LYS A 47 -16.59 -13.79 -18.70
C LYS A 47 -16.05 -13.73 -17.27
N ASN A 48 -16.19 -14.81 -16.50
CA ASN A 48 -15.65 -14.87 -15.15
C ASN A 48 -14.11 -14.88 -15.14
N SER A 49 -13.46 -15.56 -16.10
CA SER A 49 -11.99 -15.52 -16.24
C SER A 49 -11.50 -14.10 -16.55
N GLU A 50 -12.11 -13.44 -17.53
CA GLU A 50 -11.76 -12.07 -17.92
C GLU A 50 -12.02 -11.06 -16.79
N PHE A 51 -13.06 -11.29 -16.00
CA PHE A 51 -13.38 -10.47 -14.83
C PHE A 51 -12.28 -10.57 -13.77
N THR A 52 -11.91 -11.79 -13.37
CA THR A 52 -10.85 -12.03 -12.38
C THR A 52 -9.50 -11.49 -12.84
N GLU A 53 -9.18 -11.61 -14.13
CA GLU A 53 -7.97 -11.02 -14.72
C GLU A 53 -7.98 -9.48 -14.64
N ALA A 54 -9.11 -8.83 -14.96
CA ALA A 54 -9.24 -7.38 -14.87
C ALA A 54 -9.13 -6.89 -13.42
N VAL A 55 -9.77 -7.58 -12.47
CA VAL A 55 -9.64 -7.30 -11.03
C VAL A 55 -8.18 -7.42 -10.57
N SER A 56 -7.50 -8.50 -10.96
CA SER A 56 -6.09 -8.74 -10.61
C SER A 56 -5.15 -7.68 -11.19
N ALA A 57 -5.40 -7.26 -12.44
CA ALA A 57 -4.64 -6.21 -13.09
C ALA A 57 -4.82 -4.85 -12.38
N ALA A 58 -6.06 -4.50 -11.99
CA ALA A 58 -6.33 -3.28 -11.23
C ALA A 58 -5.60 -3.27 -9.87
N ILE A 59 -5.60 -4.40 -9.15
CA ILE A 59 -4.86 -4.56 -7.89
C ILE A 59 -3.37 -4.29 -8.11
N GLN A 60 -2.78 -4.88 -9.16
CA GLN A 60 -1.36 -4.69 -9.45
C GLN A 60 -1.04 -3.25 -9.82
N CYS A 61 -1.93 -2.57 -10.56
CA CYS A 61 -1.82 -1.15 -10.85
C CYS A 61 -1.85 -0.30 -9.57
N ILE A 62 -2.75 -0.56 -8.61
CA ILE A 62 -2.80 0.12 -7.31
C ILE A 62 -1.48 -0.07 -6.55
N ARG A 63 -0.98 -1.31 -6.46
CA ARG A 63 0.32 -1.62 -5.83
C ARG A 63 1.49 -0.88 -6.49
N ASN A 64 1.42 -0.68 -7.81
CA ASN A 64 2.42 0.02 -8.60
C ASN A 64 2.19 1.54 -8.72
N ARG A 65 1.20 2.12 -8.01
CA ARG A 65 0.82 3.55 -8.06
C ARG A 65 0.26 4.03 -9.42
N ASP A 66 -0.17 3.11 -10.27
CA ASP A 66 -0.82 3.45 -11.54
C ASP A 66 -2.34 3.50 -11.38
N TYR A 67 -2.82 4.50 -10.64
CA TYR A 67 -4.24 4.63 -10.30
C TYR A 67 -5.12 4.90 -11.53
N LYS A 68 -4.58 5.53 -12.58
CA LYS A 68 -5.34 5.78 -13.81
C LYS A 68 -5.67 4.47 -14.52
N THR A 69 -4.66 3.64 -14.76
CA THR A 69 -4.86 2.33 -15.40
C THR A 69 -5.65 1.38 -14.50
N ALA A 70 -5.52 1.50 -13.18
CA ALA A 70 -6.34 0.74 -12.23
C ALA A 70 -7.86 0.99 -12.42
N ILE A 71 -8.26 2.25 -12.68
CA ILE A 71 -9.66 2.58 -12.98
C ILE A 71 -10.10 1.96 -14.29
N GLU A 72 -9.26 2.00 -15.33
CA GLU A 72 -9.58 1.43 -16.65
C GLU A 72 -9.84 -0.08 -16.54
N TYR A 73 -9.03 -0.80 -15.77
CA TYR A 73 -9.27 -2.21 -15.48
C TYR A 73 -10.50 -2.45 -14.60
N ALA A 74 -10.75 -1.59 -13.62
CA ALA A 74 -11.96 -1.67 -12.81
C ALA A 74 -13.24 -1.36 -13.61
N ASP A 75 -13.19 -0.44 -14.58
CA ASP A 75 -14.27 -0.18 -15.53
C ASP A 75 -14.53 -1.40 -16.40
N LYS A 76 -13.48 -2.05 -16.91
CA LYS A 76 -13.60 -3.32 -17.66
C LYS A 76 -14.23 -4.42 -16.81
N ALA A 77 -13.78 -4.61 -15.57
CA ALA A 77 -14.36 -5.59 -14.65
C ALA A 77 -15.84 -5.30 -14.38
N ALA A 78 -16.18 -4.03 -14.11
CA ALA A 78 -17.56 -3.61 -13.89
C ALA A 78 -18.47 -3.82 -15.11
N GLN A 79 -17.94 -3.83 -16.34
CA GLN A 79 -18.71 -4.15 -17.55
C GLN A 79 -18.98 -5.64 -17.73
N LEU A 80 -18.11 -6.49 -17.18
CA LEU A 80 -18.24 -7.95 -17.27
C LEU A 80 -19.21 -8.48 -16.21
N VAL A 81 -19.12 -7.96 -14.99
CA VAL A 81 -19.97 -8.33 -13.84
C VAL A 81 -20.38 -7.06 -13.10
N HIS A 82 -21.63 -6.63 -13.31
CA HIS A 82 -22.14 -5.34 -12.81
C HIS A 82 -22.52 -5.34 -11.32
N ASP A 83 -22.76 -6.51 -10.74
CA ASP A 83 -23.29 -6.69 -9.39
C ASP A 83 -22.23 -7.15 -8.37
N ASP A 84 -20.98 -7.30 -8.78
CA ASP A 84 -19.85 -7.56 -7.90
C ASP A 84 -19.31 -6.22 -7.32
N PRO A 85 -19.08 -6.12 -5.99
CA PRO A 85 -18.58 -4.89 -5.37
C PRO A 85 -17.08 -4.62 -5.65
N ALA A 86 -16.28 -5.62 -6.02
CA ALA A 86 -14.83 -5.50 -6.17
C ALA A 86 -14.40 -4.38 -7.13
N PRO A 87 -14.98 -4.21 -8.33
CA PRO A 87 -14.63 -3.10 -9.22
C PRO A 87 -14.88 -1.71 -8.61
N LEU A 88 -15.90 -1.58 -7.75
CA LEU A 88 -16.21 -0.32 -7.08
C LEU A 88 -15.24 -0.04 -5.93
N HIS A 89 -14.87 -1.06 -5.16
CA HIS A 89 -13.80 -0.95 -4.16
C HIS A 89 -12.45 -0.55 -4.79
N LEU A 90 -12.12 -1.10 -5.95
CA LEU A 90 -10.91 -0.73 -6.69
C LEU A 90 -10.97 0.71 -7.21
N LYS A 91 -12.13 1.16 -7.71
CA LYS A 91 -12.35 2.56 -8.12
C LYS A 91 -12.30 3.52 -6.94
N TYR A 92 -12.85 3.12 -5.79
CA TYR A 92 -12.78 3.88 -4.56
C TYR A 92 -11.32 4.19 -4.23
N ILE A 93 -10.50 3.15 -4.04
CA ILE A 93 -9.09 3.28 -3.69
C ILE A 93 -8.32 4.09 -4.74
N SER A 94 -8.60 3.85 -6.03
CA SER A 94 -7.91 4.53 -7.12
C SER A 94 -8.27 6.01 -7.25
N MET A 95 -9.43 6.43 -6.72
CA MET A 95 -9.90 7.82 -6.77
C MET A 95 -9.54 8.67 -5.57
N LEU A 96 -9.20 8.06 -4.44
CA LEU A 96 -8.72 8.77 -3.25
C LEU A 96 -7.65 9.83 -3.55
N PRO A 97 -6.58 9.57 -4.36
CA PRO A 97 -5.56 10.57 -4.61
C PRO A 97 -6.03 11.85 -5.33
N THR A 98 -7.18 11.82 -6.02
CA THR A 98 -7.59 12.87 -6.97
C THR A 98 -8.95 13.49 -6.66
N ASP A 99 -9.95 12.70 -6.26
CA ASP A 99 -11.32 13.16 -6.00
C ASP A 99 -11.96 12.30 -4.90
N TYR A 100 -11.84 12.75 -3.65
CA TYR A 100 -12.38 12.06 -2.49
C TYR A 100 -13.90 11.90 -2.54
N ARG A 101 -14.65 12.93 -2.99
CA ARG A 101 -16.12 12.86 -3.03
C ARG A 101 -16.58 11.79 -4.01
N LYS A 102 -15.95 11.73 -5.18
CA LYS A 102 -16.22 10.68 -6.16
C LYS A 102 -15.81 9.31 -5.65
N ALA A 103 -14.67 9.21 -4.96
CA ALA A 103 -14.23 7.98 -4.31
C ALA A 103 -15.28 7.45 -3.34
N VAL A 104 -15.75 8.27 -2.38
CA VAL A 104 -16.79 7.91 -1.41
C VAL A 104 -18.08 7.47 -2.10
N SER A 105 -18.44 8.07 -3.25
CA SER A 105 -19.60 7.62 -4.01
C SER A 105 -19.46 6.17 -4.49
N PHE A 106 -18.27 5.75 -4.93
CA PHE A 106 -18.03 4.36 -5.33
C PHE A 106 -18.09 3.41 -4.14
N HIS A 107 -17.51 3.80 -3.00
CA HIS A 107 -17.54 2.98 -1.77
C HIS A 107 -18.99 2.76 -1.29
N ASN A 108 -19.81 3.81 -1.23
CA ASN A 108 -21.21 3.69 -0.83
C ASN A 108 -22.02 2.77 -1.76
N ILE A 109 -21.73 2.79 -3.06
CA ILE A 109 -22.37 1.87 -4.01
C ILE A 109 -21.87 0.43 -3.76
N ALA A 110 -20.56 0.23 -3.52
CA ALA A 110 -19.99 -1.08 -3.22
C ALA A 110 -20.66 -1.72 -1.98
N LEU A 111 -20.78 -0.97 -0.88
CA LEU A 111 -21.47 -1.41 0.35
C LEU A 111 -22.94 -1.80 0.09
N SER A 112 -23.62 -1.17 -0.87
CA SER A 112 -25.00 -1.53 -1.24
C SER A 112 -25.12 -2.83 -2.06
N LEU A 113 -23.99 -3.35 -2.54
CA LEU A 113 -23.89 -4.61 -3.29
C LEU A 113 -23.38 -5.78 -2.44
N GLU A 114 -22.73 -5.49 -1.30
CA GLU A 114 -22.26 -6.51 -0.34
C GLU A 114 -23.43 -7.40 0.12
N GLY A 115 -23.19 -8.72 0.14
CA GLY A 115 -24.20 -9.74 0.48
C GLY A 115 -25.04 -10.26 -0.69
N LYS A 116 -24.82 -9.81 -1.94
CA LYS A 116 -25.55 -10.32 -3.13
C LYS A 116 -24.87 -11.49 -3.85
N LYS A 117 -23.55 -11.70 -3.69
CA LYS A 117 -22.75 -12.77 -4.31
C LYS A 117 -21.51 -13.11 -3.48
N GLU A 118 -20.84 -14.23 -3.83
CA GLU A 118 -19.45 -14.49 -3.41
C GLU A 118 -18.56 -13.37 -3.94
N GLU A 119 -17.85 -12.69 -3.04
CA GLU A 119 -16.97 -11.57 -3.36
C GLU A 119 -15.67 -12.07 -4.00
N THR A 120 -15.30 -11.46 -5.14
CA THR A 120 -14.06 -11.81 -5.84
C THR A 120 -12.81 -11.20 -5.18
N ILE A 121 -12.98 -10.09 -4.46
CA ILE A 121 -11.98 -9.55 -3.54
C ILE A 121 -12.50 -9.82 -2.14
N SER A 122 -11.72 -10.52 -1.31
CA SER A 122 -12.10 -10.71 0.09
C SER A 122 -12.01 -9.40 0.88
N GLU A 123 -12.78 -9.27 1.96
CA GLU A 123 -12.66 -8.14 2.91
C GLU A 123 -11.19 -7.92 3.36
N SER A 124 -10.43 -9.01 3.54
CA SER A 124 -9.01 -8.95 3.91
C SER A 124 -8.15 -8.31 2.80
N ASP A 125 -8.35 -8.72 1.55
CA ASP A 125 -7.59 -8.18 0.42
C ASP A 125 -7.93 -6.70 0.20
N TYR A 126 -9.20 -6.32 0.36
CA TYR A 126 -9.62 -4.91 0.30
C TYR A 126 -8.93 -4.06 1.38
N LYS A 127 -8.92 -4.53 2.64
CA LYS A 127 -8.21 -3.85 3.73
C LYS A 127 -6.70 -3.75 3.48
N GLU A 128 -6.08 -4.78 2.92
CA GLU A 128 -4.68 -4.74 2.52
C GLU A 128 -4.44 -3.65 1.46
N LEU A 129 -5.32 -3.50 0.48
CA LEU A 129 -5.19 -2.47 -0.55
C LEU A 129 -5.34 -1.05 0.01
N LEU A 130 -6.17 -0.83 1.04
CA LEU A 130 -6.23 0.45 1.75
C LEU A 130 -4.90 0.75 2.46
N VAL A 131 -4.28 -0.26 3.07
CA VAL A 131 -2.95 -0.13 3.69
C VAL A 131 -1.88 0.17 2.63
N VAL A 132 -1.91 -0.50 1.48
CA VAL A 132 -1.04 -0.19 0.32
C VAL A 132 -1.24 1.25 -0.16
N PHE A 133 -2.48 1.73 -0.22
CA PHE A 133 -2.76 3.12 -0.53
C PHE A 133 -2.13 4.09 0.49
N ALA A 134 -2.28 3.83 1.79
CA ALA A 134 -1.66 4.63 2.84
C ALA A 134 -0.12 4.66 2.70
N TYR A 135 0.50 3.53 2.38
CA TYR A 135 1.94 3.46 2.10
C TYR A 135 2.39 4.30 0.92
N ASN A 136 1.63 4.25 -0.18
CA ASN A 136 1.87 5.05 -1.37
C ASN A 136 1.72 6.54 -1.05
N TYR A 137 0.68 6.90 -0.29
CA TYR A 137 0.46 8.27 0.18
C TYR A 137 1.66 8.79 0.98
N PHE A 138 2.14 8.04 1.98
CA PHE A 138 3.30 8.46 2.78
C PHE A 138 4.55 8.65 1.92
N SER A 139 4.77 7.78 0.95
CA SER A 139 5.92 7.87 0.05
C SER A 139 5.83 9.05 -0.91
N ASP A 140 4.64 9.38 -1.42
CA ASP A 140 4.47 10.56 -2.26
C ASP A 140 4.70 11.85 -1.45
N ARG A 141 4.26 11.86 -0.18
CA ARG A 141 4.50 12.98 0.75
C ARG A 141 5.95 13.06 1.23
N GLU A 142 6.68 11.95 1.27
CA GLU A 142 8.11 11.93 1.64
C GLU A 142 8.93 12.85 0.73
N ALA A 143 8.70 12.78 -0.59
CA ALA A 143 9.41 13.62 -1.56
C ALA A 143 9.05 15.12 -1.40
N ASP A 144 7.77 15.42 -1.15
CA ASP A 144 7.31 16.78 -0.82
C ASP A 144 8.01 17.29 0.44
N LEU A 145 8.06 16.48 1.50
CA LEU A 145 8.71 16.84 2.75
C LEU A 145 10.20 17.02 2.59
N LYS A 146 10.87 16.16 1.85
CA LYS A 146 12.30 16.31 1.58
C LYS A 146 12.60 17.64 0.89
N ARG A 147 11.77 18.05 -0.10
CA ARG A 147 11.86 19.36 -0.75
C ARG A 147 11.56 20.50 0.22
N MET A 148 10.54 20.34 1.07
CA MET A 148 10.20 21.32 2.08
C MET A 148 11.33 21.49 3.09
N PHE A 149 11.89 20.43 3.67
CA PHE A 149 13.03 20.47 4.59
C PHE A 149 14.28 21.09 3.95
N ALA A 150 14.55 20.79 2.68
CA ALA A 150 15.61 21.48 1.94
C ALA A 150 15.36 22.99 1.83
N THR A 151 14.10 23.41 1.71
CA THR A 151 13.69 24.80 1.70
C THR A 151 13.73 25.41 3.11
N MET A 152 13.35 24.66 4.15
CA MET A 152 13.33 25.10 5.55
C MET A 152 14.72 25.43 6.10
N ARG A 153 15.78 24.80 5.57
CA ARG A 153 17.18 25.24 5.79
C ARG A 153 17.42 26.71 5.42
N ARG A 154 16.57 27.31 4.58
CA ARG A 154 16.70 28.67 4.07
C ARG A 154 15.74 29.68 4.74
N VAL A 155 14.60 29.23 5.27
CA VAL A 155 13.48 30.13 5.67
C VAL A 155 13.09 30.09 7.16
N GLY A 156 13.46 29.06 7.92
CA GLY A 156 13.19 28.99 9.37
C GLY A 156 11.93 28.20 9.78
N SER A 157 11.60 28.21 11.08
CA SER A 157 10.63 27.29 11.71
C SER A 157 9.16 27.72 11.68
N GLU A 158 8.86 29.01 11.47
CA GLU A 158 7.47 29.52 11.45
C GLU A 158 6.68 29.05 10.21
N ASP A 159 7.35 28.95 9.06
CA ASP A 159 6.71 28.50 7.82
C ASP A 159 6.28 27.03 7.86
N ILE A 160 6.92 26.21 8.70
CA ILE A 160 6.59 24.78 8.88
C ILE A 160 5.17 24.60 9.39
N ASN A 161 4.74 25.46 10.33
CA ASN A 161 3.40 25.42 10.89
C ASN A 161 2.35 25.85 9.86
N ASN A 162 2.69 26.79 8.97
CA ASN A 162 1.81 27.23 7.89
C ASN A 162 1.62 26.13 6.84
N VAL A 163 2.69 25.43 6.45
CA VAL A 163 2.56 24.30 5.51
C VAL A 163 1.79 23.13 6.14
N ARG A 164 2.00 22.84 7.42
CA ARG A 164 1.21 21.83 8.15
C ARG A 164 -0.29 22.15 8.09
N ARG A 165 -0.68 23.39 8.40
CA ARG A 165 -2.09 23.80 8.32
C ARG A 165 -2.63 23.65 6.92
N TYR A 166 -1.85 24.02 5.92
CA TYR A 166 -2.26 23.92 4.52
C TYR A 166 -2.47 22.47 4.06
N GLU A 167 -1.51 21.56 4.32
CA GLU A 167 -1.62 20.15 3.90
C GLU A 167 -2.70 19.40 4.69
N TYR A 168 -2.76 19.59 6.01
CA TYR A 168 -3.76 18.92 6.87
C TYR A 168 -5.19 19.35 6.49
N ASN A 169 -5.42 20.66 6.32
CA ASN A 169 -6.74 21.20 6.02
C ASN A 169 -7.21 20.94 4.58
N LYS A 170 -6.32 20.54 3.66
CA LYS A 170 -6.66 20.39 2.24
C LYS A 170 -7.01 18.95 1.84
N ARG A 171 -6.46 17.93 2.52
CA ARG A 171 -6.60 16.53 2.08
C ARG A 171 -6.80 15.50 3.19
N MET A 172 -6.21 15.70 4.37
CA MET A 172 -6.24 14.67 5.42
C MET A 172 -7.54 14.67 6.23
N SER A 173 -8.19 15.83 6.41
CA SER A 173 -9.46 15.91 7.13
C SER A 173 -10.51 14.96 6.56
N ASP A 174 -10.56 14.85 5.23
CA ASP A 174 -11.54 14.05 4.52
C ASP A 174 -11.28 12.54 4.74
N TYR A 175 -10.03 12.09 4.60
CA TYR A 175 -9.68 10.68 4.82
C TYR A 175 -9.95 10.20 6.24
N PHE A 176 -9.81 11.06 7.25
CA PHE A 176 -10.06 10.67 8.65
C PHE A 176 -11.52 10.68 9.06
N THR A 177 -12.43 11.17 8.20
CA THR A 177 -13.86 10.93 8.41
C THR A 177 -14.27 9.50 8.09
N ASP A 178 -13.45 8.78 7.30
CA ASP A 178 -13.62 7.38 6.98
C ASP A 178 -12.83 6.51 7.98
N SER A 179 -13.54 5.64 8.70
CA SER A 179 -12.95 4.78 9.73
C SER A 179 -12.04 3.69 9.18
N GLU A 180 -12.31 3.16 7.98
CA GLU A 180 -11.50 2.13 7.35
C GLU A 180 -10.18 2.72 6.86
N LEU A 181 -10.25 3.88 6.21
CA LEU A 181 -9.04 4.62 5.82
C LEU A 181 -8.23 4.97 7.06
N LYS A 182 -8.85 5.55 8.08
CA LYS A 182 -8.14 5.87 9.32
C LYS A 182 -7.40 4.65 9.89
N THR A 183 -8.08 3.51 9.97
CA THR A 183 -7.46 2.26 10.44
C THR A 183 -6.31 1.81 9.54
N ALA A 184 -6.44 1.93 8.22
CA ALA A 184 -5.37 1.60 7.28
C ALA A 184 -4.16 2.53 7.43
N PHE A 185 -4.39 3.83 7.61
CA PHE A 185 -3.36 4.83 7.89
C PHE A 185 -2.66 4.54 9.22
N ASP A 186 -3.39 4.21 10.28
CA ASP A 186 -2.84 3.87 11.59
C ASP A 186 -1.97 2.60 11.53
N SER A 187 -2.43 1.56 10.83
CA SER A 187 -1.68 0.32 10.62
C SER A 187 -0.39 0.55 9.84
N ALA A 188 -0.49 1.20 8.66
CA ALA A 188 0.67 1.53 7.84
C ALA A 188 1.67 2.41 8.61
N ALA A 189 1.17 3.39 9.37
CA ALA A 189 2.00 4.24 10.22
C ALA A 189 2.76 3.43 11.26
N SER A 190 2.09 2.52 11.98
CA SER A 190 2.72 1.69 13.01
C SER A 190 3.83 0.82 12.43
N GLU A 191 3.59 0.18 11.29
CA GLU A 191 4.58 -0.66 10.61
C GLU A 191 5.80 0.15 10.15
N GLU A 192 5.63 1.37 9.64
CA GLU A 192 6.76 2.27 9.32
C GLU A 192 7.59 2.61 10.54
N PHE A 193 6.95 2.87 11.69
CA PHE A 193 7.67 3.11 12.94
C PHE A 193 8.45 1.88 13.37
N ASP A 194 7.84 0.69 13.37
CA ASP A 194 8.50 -0.56 13.77
C ASP A 194 9.70 -0.88 12.87
N ALA A 195 9.54 -0.72 11.55
CA ALA A 195 10.62 -0.89 10.59
C ALA A 195 11.77 0.10 10.82
N PHE A 196 11.44 1.38 11.08
CA PHE A 196 12.44 2.41 11.38
C PHE A 196 13.19 2.09 12.67
N GLU A 197 12.48 1.78 13.76
CA GLU A 197 13.09 1.47 15.05
C GLU A 197 13.96 0.23 15.00
N GLN A 198 13.50 -0.82 14.32
CA GLN A 198 14.27 -2.05 14.15
C GLN A 198 15.58 -1.79 13.40
N LYS A 199 15.52 -1.03 12.30
CA LYS A 199 16.72 -0.67 11.52
C LYS A 199 17.70 0.18 12.34
N VAL A 200 17.19 1.18 13.08
CA VAL A 200 18.02 2.02 13.96
C VAL A 200 18.65 1.20 15.08
N GLY A 201 17.90 0.28 15.71
CA GLY A 201 18.37 -0.55 16.81
C GLY A 201 19.46 -1.56 16.44
N ARG A 202 19.59 -1.90 15.15
CA ARG A 202 20.70 -2.74 14.64
C ARG A 202 22.01 -1.98 14.51
N ILE A 203 21.99 -0.65 14.57
CA ILE A 203 23.19 0.17 14.46
C ILE A 203 23.85 0.28 15.84
N THR A 204 24.95 -0.43 16.01
CA THR A 204 25.68 -0.51 17.29
C THR A 204 26.96 0.30 17.31
N GLN A 205 27.48 0.67 16.13
CA GLN A 205 28.72 1.45 15.97
C GLN A 205 28.72 2.24 14.66
N MET A 206 29.58 3.25 14.57
CA MET A 206 29.77 4.05 13.36
C MET A 206 30.90 3.46 12.50
N ASP A 207 30.55 2.71 11.46
CA ASP A 207 31.44 2.13 10.45
C ASP A 207 30.83 2.28 9.03
N ASN A 208 31.55 1.88 7.98
CA ASN A 208 31.07 2.03 6.59
C ASN A 208 29.74 1.29 6.29
N ALA A 209 29.54 0.11 6.88
CA ALA A 209 28.32 -0.67 6.66
C ALA A 209 27.11 0.02 7.30
N ASN A 210 27.26 0.40 8.58
CA ASN A 210 26.23 1.11 9.34
C ASN A 210 26.02 2.53 8.81
N TRP A 211 27.04 3.20 8.26
CA TRP A 211 26.90 4.50 7.62
C TRP A 211 25.94 4.47 6.42
N THR A 212 26.04 3.42 5.60
CA THR A 212 25.11 3.23 4.47
C THR A 212 23.66 3.08 4.97
N ALA A 213 23.46 2.30 6.04
CA ALA A 213 22.15 2.15 6.67
C ALA A 213 21.63 3.46 7.29
N ILE A 214 22.49 4.24 7.95
CA ILE A 214 22.15 5.56 8.51
C ILE A 214 21.70 6.53 7.40
N LYS A 215 22.41 6.52 6.26
CA LYS A 215 22.06 7.34 5.10
C LYS A 215 20.71 6.93 4.52
N GLU A 216 20.46 5.64 4.35
CA GLU A 216 19.16 5.14 3.88
C GLU A 216 18.03 5.53 4.85
N LEU A 217 18.26 5.38 6.16
CA LEU A 217 17.31 5.77 7.20
C LEU A 217 17.01 7.27 7.15
N ARG A 218 17.99 8.13 6.90
CA ARG A 218 17.74 9.56 6.67
C ARG A 218 16.93 9.78 5.41
N ASP A 219 17.38 9.19 4.31
CA ASP A 219 16.88 9.51 2.98
C ASP A 219 15.46 9.04 2.73
N LYS A 220 15.06 7.94 3.39
CA LYS A 220 13.75 7.28 3.21
C LYS A 220 12.94 7.15 4.50
N GLY A 221 13.59 6.97 5.65
CA GLY A 221 12.90 6.70 6.92
C GLY A 221 12.48 7.98 7.64
N LEU A 222 13.42 8.88 7.89
CA LEU A 222 13.22 10.05 8.75
C LEU A 222 12.11 10.98 8.21
N PHE A 223 12.11 11.26 6.91
CA PHE A 223 11.08 12.10 6.29
C PHE A 223 9.74 11.39 6.16
N ARG A 224 9.74 10.06 6.01
CA ARG A 224 8.52 9.25 5.98
C ARG A 224 7.85 9.21 7.34
N ILE A 225 8.62 9.11 8.43
CA ILE A 225 8.13 9.29 9.80
C ILE A 225 7.55 10.70 9.99
N GLY A 226 8.19 11.72 9.41
CA GLY A 226 7.62 13.07 9.35
C GLY A 226 6.27 13.12 8.62
N ALA A 227 6.15 12.46 7.48
CA ALA A 227 4.91 12.35 6.69
C ALA A 227 3.79 11.69 7.49
N VAL A 228 4.13 10.61 8.21
CA VAL A 228 3.20 9.89 9.08
C VAL A 228 2.65 10.81 10.16
N VAL A 229 3.46 11.62 10.84
CA VAL A 229 2.96 12.54 11.87
C VAL A 229 2.17 13.73 11.30
N MET A 230 2.45 14.14 10.05
CA MET A 230 1.59 15.11 9.37
C MET A 230 0.19 14.56 9.11
N ALA A 231 0.11 13.28 8.75
CA ALA A 231 -1.16 12.58 8.63
C ALA A 231 -1.79 12.40 10.01
N GLU A 232 -1.11 11.78 10.97
CA GLU A 232 -1.65 11.42 12.27
C GLU A 232 -0.86 12.06 13.42
N PRO A 233 -1.27 13.27 13.88
CA PRO A 233 -0.61 14.02 14.95
C PRO A 233 -0.46 13.27 16.28
N SER A 234 -1.39 12.35 16.61
CA SER A 234 -1.35 11.61 17.87
C SER A 234 -0.10 10.73 17.99
N LEU A 235 0.51 10.35 16.87
CA LEU A 235 1.74 9.55 16.83
C LEU A 235 3.02 10.38 17.06
N SER A 236 2.91 11.70 17.25
CA SER A 236 4.05 12.61 17.50
C SER A 236 4.92 12.19 18.68
N GLY A 237 4.34 11.58 19.71
CA GLY A 237 5.07 11.02 20.86
C GLY A 237 6.02 9.89 20.46
N ARG A 238 5.53 8.90 19.71
CA ARG A 238 6.32 7.77 19.20
C ARG A 238 7.37 8.24 18.20
N ALA A 239 7.02 9.18 17.33
CA ALA A 239 7.96 9.78 16.40
C ALA A 239 9.12 10.50 17.08
N SER A 240 8.83 11.25 18.15
CA SER A 240 9.88 11.91 18.94
C SER A 240 10.89 10.90 19.50
N GLN A 241 10.42 9.72 19.92
CA GLN A 241 11.30 8.66 20.44
C GLN A 241 12.16 8.04 19.34
N CYS A 242 11.57 7.75 18.18
CA CYS A 242 12.27 7.20 17.02
C CYS A 242 13.38 8.14 16.53
N ILE A 243 13.08 9.42 16.40
CA ILE A 243 14.05 10.42 15.95
C ILE A 243 15.16 10.60 16.97
N LYS A 244 14.83 10.57 18.27
CA LYS A 244 15.85 10.60 19.33
C LYS A 244 16.79 9.39 19.27
N LYS A 245 16.27 8.18 19.02
CA LYS A 245 17.12 6.98 18.83
C LYS A 245 18.08 7.18 17.64
N TYR A 246 17.58 7.70 16.52
CA TYR A 246 18.41 7.99 15.35
C TYR A 246 19.47 9.08 15.62
N GLN A 247 19.11 10.14 16.35
CA GLN A 247 20.03 11.19 16.77
C GLN A 247 21.15 10.65 17.67
N ASN A 248 20.82 9.80 18.65
CA ASN A 248 21.81 9.13 19.49
C ASN A 248 22.80 8.30 18.65
N VAL A 249 22.33 7.65 17.58
CA VAL A 249 23.22 6.92 16.66
C VAL A 249 24.19 7.87 15.95
N LEU A 250 23.72 9.04 15.50
CA LEU A 250 24.58 10.08 14.95
C LEU A 250 25.56 10.69 15.98
N ASP A 251 25.29 10.51 17.28
CA ASP A 251 26.12 10.96 18.40
C ASP A 251 27.19 9.98 18.85
N TYR A 252 27.17 8.71 18.41
CA TYR A 252 28.33 7.83 18.53
C TYR A 252 29.56 8.50 17.92
N LYS A 253 30.74 8.33 18.55
CA LYS A 253 32.04 9.05 18.37
C LYS A 253 32.52 9.28 16.93
N TRP A 254 31.72 9.97 16.12
CA TRP A 254 31.92 10.14 14.67
C TRP A 254 33.19 10.95 14.40
N GLU A 255 33.55 11.89 15.28
CA GLU A 255 34.80 12.65 15.14
C GLU A 255 36.04 11.76 15.18
N SER A 256 36.02 10.67 15.97
CA SER A 256 37.13 9.71 16.01
C SER A 256 37.14 8.78 14.79
N THR A 257 35.96 8.38 14.30
CA THR A 257 35.78 7.53 13.13
C THR A 257 36.26 8.22 11.84
N PHE A 258 35.94 9.51 11.69
CA PHE A 258 36.35 10.32 10.54
C PHE A 258 37.85 10.56 10.47
N ARG A 259 38.49 10.86 11.61
CA ARG A 259 39.95 11.08 11.67
C ARG A 259 40.73 9.83 11.29
N ASN A 260 40.13 8.65 11.48
CA ASN A 260 40.73 7.36 11.17
C ASN A 260 40.40 6.86 9.75
N GLY A 261 39.63 7.62 8.95
CA GLY A 261 39.29 7.28 7.57
C GLY A 261 38.34 6.08 7.41
N SER A 262 37.64 5.66 8.47
CA SER A 262 36.83 4.43 8.46
C SER A 262 35.38 4.62 7.98
N VAL A 263 34.99 5.85 7.61
CA VAL A 263 33.66 6.19 7.08
C VAL A 263 33.78 7.11 5.87
N ASP A 264 33.16 6.72 4.76
CA ASP A 264 33.08 7.52 3.51
C ASP A 264 31.91 8.54 3.56
N GLY A 265 31.96 9.42 4.54
CA GLY A 265 31.07 10.58 4.67
C GLY A 265 31.87 11.87 4.71
N SER A 266 31.22 13.02 4.90
CA SER A 266 31.87 14.28 5.26
C SER A 266 31.36 14.78 6.62
N LYS A 267 32.20 15.52 7.35
CA LYS A 267 31.81 16.20 8.60
C LYS A 267 30.54 17.05 8.42
N ASP A 268 30.40 17.69 7.27
CA ASP A 268 29.26 18.56 6.96
C ASP A 268 27.98 17.78 6.68
N GLN A 269 28.07 16.57 6.13
CA GLN A 269 26.90 15.69 5.98
C GLN A 269 26.33 15.27 7.34
N VAL A 270 27.18 14.83 8.28
CA VAL A 270 26.72 14.43 9.63
C VAL A 270 26.08 15.60 10.37
N LYS A 271 26.69 16.79 10.29
CA LYS A 271 26.10 18.02 10.85
C LYS A 271 24.74 18.34 10.22
N GLY A 272 24.63 18.18 8.89
CA GLY A 272 23.37 18.37 8.17
C GLY A 272 22.27 17.43 8.66
N TYR A 273 22.59 16.15 8.89
CA TYR A 273 21.61 15.16 9.36
C TYR A 273 21.14 15.46 10.78
N ARG A 274 22.07 15.86 11.67
CA ARG A 274 21.72 16.28 13.03
C ARG A 274 20.79 17.49 13.04
N TYR A 275 21.11 18.50 12.24
CA TYR A 275 20.26 19.68 12.07
C TYR A 275 18.84 19.30 11.62
N GLU A 276 18.72 18.34 10.69
CA GLU A 276 17.41 17.84 10.25
C GLU A 276 16.66 17.10 11.36
N CYS A 277 17.34 16.27 12.15
CA CYS A 277 16.74 15.62 13.31
C CYS A 277 16.24 16.65 14.34
N ASP A 278 17.02 17.69 14.60
CA ASP A 278 16.64 18.76 15.53
C ASP A 278 15.46 19.57 14.99
N ALA A 279 15.47 19.90 13.69
CA ALA A 279 14.36 20.60 13.03
C ALA A 279 13.06 19.78 13.10
N ILE A 280 13.11 18.49 12.78
CA ILE A 280 11.94 17.61 12.87
C ILE A 280 11.51 17.45 14.33
N SER A 281 12.44 17.24 15.27
CA SER A 281 12.11 17.11 16.69
C SER A 281 11.44 18.35 17.26
N ASN A 282 11.92 19.53 16.89
CA ASN A 282 11.32 20.80 17.30
C ASN A 282 9.92 20.96 16.69
N TRP A 283 9.75 20.61 15.41
CA TRP A 283 8.45 20.59 14.78
C TRP A 283 7.48 19.61 15.47
N LEU A 284 7.91 18.39 15.80
CA LEU A 284 7.07 17.42 16.52
C LEU A 284 6.60 17.93 17.90
N ARG A 285 7.36 18.82 18.55
CA ARG A 285 6.94 19.44 19.81
C ARG A 285 5.82 20.46 19.63
N THR A 286 5.73 21.12 18.47
CA THR A 286 4.61 22.03 18.15
C THR A 286 3.35 21.30 17.69
N VAL A 287 3.44 19.99 17.50
CA VAL A 287 2.31 19.11 17.17
C VAL A 287 1.54 18.64 18.39
N ARG A 288 2.16 18.67 19.58
CA ARG A 288 1.56 18.29 20.87
C ARG A 288 0.56 19.32 21.39
#